data_AF-A0A7C1NC36-F1
#
_entry.id   AF-A0A7C1NC36-F1
#
_cell.length_a   1.000
_cell.length_b   1.000
_cell.length_c   1.000
_cell.angle_alpha   90.00
_cell.angle_beta   90.00
_cell.angle_gamma   90.00
#
_symmetry.space_group_name_H-M   'P 1'
#
loop_
_entity.id
_entity.type
_entity.pdbx_description
1 polymer ?
#
loop_
_entity_poly.entity_id
_entity_poly.type
_entity_poly.pdbx_seq_one_letter_code
_entity_poly.pdbx_strand_id
1 'polypeptide(L)'
;MGRTFLIAVLLAGLALAFAVAITVDSSIAEITEPGAAGESQEVTRDEWLRSFPFEVVGYFCEPGMFFMQCFEVTPHECTQVASSAVDACLEYMEAQLPDILDKDARDLWGARLVSCAGSVYEQALRKRLKFKDTKKCTDPARWGGESG
;
A
#
# COMPACT_ATOMS: atom_id res chain seq x y z
N MET A 1 11.35 -28.22 -40.40
CA MET A 1 9.89 -28.04 -40.52
C MET A 1 9.60 -26.64 -39.98
N GLY A 2 9.45 -25.56 -40.74
CA GLY A 2 8.69 -25.30 -41.98
C GLY A 2 7.83 -24.07 -41.67
N ARG A 3 8.41 -22.86 -41.69
CA ARG A 3 8.22 -21.81 -42.71
C ARG A 3 6.75 -21.49 -43.05
N THR A 4 6.35 -20.28 -42.64
CA THR A 4 5.74 -19.27 -43.52
C THR A 4 4.35 -19.56 -44.07
N PHE A 5 3.33 -18.88 -43.56
CA PHE A 5 2.14 -18.53 -44.34
C PHE A 5 1.79 -17.06 -44.15
N LEU A 6 2.34 -16.25 -45.04
CA LEU A 6 1.75 -14.98 -45.48
C LEU A 6 0.98 -15.30 -46.76
N ILE A 7 -0.34 -15.09 -46.75
CA ILE A 7 -1.10 -14.80 -47.98
C ILE A 7 -2.06 -13.65 -47.65
N ALA A 8 -1.67 -12.46 -48.09
CA ALA A 8 -2.57 -11.34 -48.35
C ALA A 8 -3.40 -11.65 -49.60
N VAL A 9 -4.63 -11.11 -49.68
CA VAL A 9 -5.26 -10.65 -50.94
C VAL A 9 -6.54 -9.84 -50.63
N LEU A 10 -6.44 -8.54 -50.99
CA LEU A 10 -7.42 -7.63 -51.61
C LEU A 10 -8.76 -7.34 -50.89
N LEU A 11 -8.96 -6.15 -50.29
CA LEU A 11 -9.29 -4.84 -50.88
C LEU A 11 -10.60 -4.77 -51.69
N ALA A 12 -11.67 -4.34 -51.03
CA ALA A 12 -12.76 -3.44 -51.49
C ALA A 12 -13.69 -3.24 -50.28
N GLY A 13 -13.72 -2.09 -49.59
CA GLY A 13 -14.21 -0.83 -50.11
C GLY A 13 -15.66 -0.65 -49.66
N LEU A 14 -15.90 -0.08 -48.48
CA LEU A 14 -17.02 0.84 -48.24
C LEU A 14 -16.82 1.61 -46.93
N ALA A 15 -16.93 2.92 -47.04
CA ALA A 15 -16.78 3.89 -45.98
C ALA A 15 -17.83 3.70 -44.87
N LEU A 16 -17.42 3.91 -43.61
CA LEU A 16 -18.22 4.57 -42.58
C LEU A 16 -17.24 5.10 -41.53
N ALA A 17 -16.82 6.34 -41.73
CA ALA A 17 -16.17 7.14 -40.72
C ALA A 17 -17.20 7.45 -39.63
N PHE A 18 -17.18 6.72 -38.52
CA PHE A 18 -17.81 7.19 -37.28
C PHE A 18 -16.80 8.09 -36.57
N ALA A 19 -16.81 9.37 -36.94
CA ALA A 19 -16.29 10.42 -36.09
C ALA A 19 -17.22 10.54 -34.88
N VAL A 20 -16.84 9.96 -33.75
CA VAL A 20 -17.49 10.24 -32.47
C VAL A 20 -17.03 11.63 -32.04
N ALA A 21 -17.88 12.63 -32.30
CA ALA A 21 -17.74 13.95 -31.72
C ALA A 21 -18.06 13.84 -30.22
N ILE A 22 -17.03 13.83 -29.38
CA ILE A 22 -17.18 13.97 -27.93
C ILE A 22 -17.40 15.46 -27.67
N THR A 23 -18.66 15.85 -27.48
CA THR A 23 -19.00 17.17 -26.95
C THR A 23 -18.66 17.16 -25.47
N VAL A 24 -17.53 17.77 -25.11
CA VAL A 24 -17.25 18.20 -23.75
C VAL A 24 -18.23 19.32 -23.39
N ASP A 25 -19.25 18.99 -22.62
CA ASP A 25 -20.13 19.97 -21.98
C ASP A 25 -19.36 20.61 -20.83
N SER A 26 -18.82 21.81 -21.10
CA SER A 26 -18.24 22.70 -20.10
C SER A 26 -19.36 23.30 -19.25
N SER A 27 -19.94 22.51 -18.36
CA SER A 27 -20.73 23.03 -17.25
C SER A 27 -19.77 23.47 -16.13
N ILE A 28 -19.21 24.68 -16.29
CA ILE A 28 -18.58 25.43 -15.20
C ILE A 28 -19.73 25.87 -14.28
N ALA A 29 -19.99 25.06 -13.25
CA ALA A 29 -20.79 25.50 -12.12
C ALA A 29 -19.93 26.43 -11.25
N GLU A 30 -20.55 27.54 -10.86
CA GLU A 30 -20.00 28.63 -10.04
C GLU A 30 -19.17 28.16 -8.85
N ILE A 31 -18.01 28.81 -8.74
CA ILE A 31 -17.13 28.81 -7.58
C ILE A 31 -17.83 29.66 -6.51
N THR A 32 -18.59 29.01 -5.64
CA THR A 32 -18.91 29.55 -4.32
C THR A 32 -18.14 28.68 -3.32
N GLU A 33 -17.04 29.21 -2.80
CA GLU A 33 -16.34 28.67 -1.64
C GLU A 33 -17.15 28.98 -0.36
N PRO A 34 -17.64 27.97 0.36
CA PRO A 34 -17.66 27.98 1.81
C PRO A 34 -16.42 27.25 2.30
N GLY A 35 -15.69 27.90 3.21
CA GLY A 35 -14.36 27.51 3.65
C GLY A 35 -14.18 26.03 3.95
N ALA A 36 -13.03 25.51 3.52
CA ALA A 36 -12.51 24.20 3.86
C ALA A 36 -12.31 24.08 5.40
N ALA A 37 -13.40 23.82 6.12
CA ALA A 37 -13.35 23.06 7.34
C ALA A 37 -12.95 21.65 6.93
N GLY A 38 -11.71 21.26 7.23
CA GLY A 38 -11.26 19.90 7.03
C GLY A 38 -12.13 18.96 7.85
N GLU A 39 -13.16 18.40 7.21
CA GLU A 39 -14.01 17.39 7.80
C GLU A 39 -13.10 16.20 8.10
N SER A 40 -12.74 16.03 9.37
CA SER A 40 -12.06 14.84 9.83
C SER A 40 -13.00 13.69 9.56
N GLN A 41 -12.83 13.01 8.42
CA GLN A 41 -13.65 11.86 8.06
C GLN A 41 -13.45 10.81 9.15
N GLU A 42 -14.38 10.74 10.08
CA GLU A 42 -14.49 9.70 11.07
C GLU A 42 -14.71 8.37 10.33
N VAL A 43 -14.03 7.33 10.77
CA VAL A 43 -14.22 5.98 10.23
C VAL A 43 -14.64 5.03 11.33
N THR A 44 -15.43 4.03 10.99
CA THR A 44 -15.80 2.99 11.97
C THR A 44 -14.61 2.09 12.28
N ARG A 45 -14.60 1.46 13.46
CA ARG A 45 -13.61 0.44 13.83
C ARG A 45 -13.48 -0.63 12.76
N ASP A 46 -14.60 -1.17 12.29
CA ASP A 46 -14.65 -2.26 11.31
C ASP A 46 -14.08 -1.84 9.95
N GLU A 47 -14.32 -0.59 9.54
CA GLU A 47 -13.75 -0.05 8.32
C GLU A 47 -12.23 0.09 8.45
N TRP A 48 -11.75 0.64 9.56
CA TRP A 48 -10.31 0.79 9.81
C TRP A 48 -9.60 -0.57 9.88
N LEU A 49 -10.18 -1.54 10.60
CA LEU A 49 -9.66 -2.91 10.70
C LEU A 49 -9.69 -3.66 9.35
N ARG A 50 -10.55 -3.27 8.42
CA ARG A 50 -10.64 -3.90 7.09
C ARG A 50 -9.54 -3.43 6.15
N SER A 51 -9.06 -2.19 6.24
CA SER A 51 -8.09 -1.64 5.30
C SER A 51 -6.71 -1.45 5.90
N PHE A 52 -6.61 -0.83 7.07
CA PHE A 52 -5.35 -0.36 7.63
C PHE A 52 -4.32 -1.48 7.89
N PRO A 53 -4.71 -2.67 8.39
CA PRO A 53 -3.76 -3.79 8.51
C PRO A 53 -3.06 -4.17 7.21
N PHE A 54 -3.77 -4.12 6.07
CA PHE A 54 -3.19 -4.41 4.77
C PHE A 54 -2.23 -3.32 4.29
N GLU A 55 -2.52 -2.06 4.62
CA GLU A 55 -1.62 -0.94 4.33
C GLU A 55 -0.30 -1.07 5.09
N VAL A 56 -0.35 -1.48 6.37
CA VAL A 56 0.86 -1.73 7.17
C VAL A 56 1.71 -2.86 6.57
N VAL A 57 1.08 -3.95 6.13
CA VAL A 57 1.79 -5.05 5.45
C VAL A 57 2.39 -4.57 4.14
N GLY A 58 1.63 -3.82 3.35
CA GLY A 58 2.10 -3.21 2.11
C GLY A 58 3.35 -2.38 2.34
N TYR A 59 3.28 -1.46 3.31
CA TYR A 59 4.39 -0.60 3.71
C TYR A 59 5.62 -1.40 4.13
N PHE A 60 5.49 -2.41 5.00
CA PHE A 60 6.65 -3.22 5.39
C PHE A 60 7.33 -3.96 4.24
N CYS A 61 6.57 -4.30 3.20
CA CYS A 61 7.04 -5.10 2.07
C CYS A 61 7.40 -4.30 0.82
N GLU A 62 7.38 -2.96 0.89
CA GLU A 62 7.90 -2.13 -0.20
C GLU A 62 9.41 -2.35 -0.38
N PRO A 63 9.93 -2.47 -1.62
CA PRO A 63 11.36 -2.72 -1.87
C PRO A 63 12.31 -1.68 -1.25
N GLY A 64 11.83 -0.46 -1.03
CA GLY A 64 12.57 0.65 -0.42
C GLY A 64 12.72 0.55 1.10
N MET A 65 12.01 -0.38 1.73
CA MET A 65 11.83 -0.40 3.17
C MET A 65 12.86 -1.26 3.89
N PHE A 66 13.11 -0.93 5.17
CA PHE A 66 14.16 -1.53 6.00
C PHE A 66 14.16 -3.06 5.94
N PHE A 67 13.00 -3.70 6.08
CA PHE A 67 12.89 -5.16 6.10
C PHE A 67 13.34 -5.79 4.77
N MET A 68 12.86 -5.26 3.64
CA MET A 68 13.22 -5.73 2.30
C MET A 68 14.69 -5.45 1.96
N GLN A 69 15.25 -4.37 2.48
CA GLN A 69 16.64 -3.99 2.22
C GLN A 69 17.64 -4.73 3.10
N CYS A 70 17.32 -5.00 4.36
CA CYS A 70 18.27 -5.48 5.35
C CYS A 70 18.17 -6.96 5.69
N PHE A 71 17.12 -7.65 5.24
CA PHE A 71 17.00 -9.10 5.32
C PHE A 71 17.01 -9.71 3.92
N GLU A 72 17.49 -10.95 3.81
CA GLU A 72 17.36 -11.77 2.60
C GLU A 72 15.94 -12.37 2.53
N VAL A 73 14.92 -11.51 2.43
CA VAL A 73 13.49 -11.89 2.41
C VAL A 73 12.90 -11.73 1.00
N THR A 74 12.05 -12.66 0.59
CA THR A 74 11.30 -12.53 -0.69
C THR A 74 10.02 -11.71 -0.49
N PRO A 75 9.44 -11.09 -1.54
CA PRO A 75 8.17 -10.38 -1.41
C PRO A 75 7.06 -11.24 -0.79
N HIS A 76 6.98 -12.51 -1.20
CA HIS A 76 5.98 -13.44 -0.68
C HIS A 76 6.20 -13.78 0.80
N GLU A 77 7.44 -14.07 1.20
CA GLU A 77 7.76 -14.32 2.61
C GLU A 77 7.53 -13.07 3.46
N CYS A 78 7.83 -11.88 2.92
CA CYS A 78 7.55 -10.63 3.59
C CYS A 78 6.07 -10.50 3.93
N THR A 79 5.19 -10.64 2.92
CA THR A 79 3.74 -10.52 3.13
C THR A 79 3.24 -11.54 4.17
N GLN A 80 3.68 -12.79 4.08
CA GLN A 80 3.25 -13.83 5.03
C GLN A 80 3.64 -13.50 6.47
N VAL A 81 4.91 -13.16 6.71
CA VAL A 81 5.41 -12.94 8.07
C VAL A 81 4.94 -11.59 8.61
N ALA A 82 4.86 -10.55 7.78
CA ALA A 82 4.32 -9.25 8.15
C ALA A 82 2.83 -9.33 8.51
N SER A 83 2.01 -10.04 7.72
CA SER A 83 0.60 -10.28 8.06
C SER A 83 0.46 -10.99 9.40
N SER A 84 1.24 -12.06 9.62
CA SER A 84 1.21 -12.77 10.91
C SER A 84 1.64 -11.87 12.09
N ALA A 85 2.56 -10.94 11.88
CA ALA A 85 2.97 -9.98 12.91
C ALA A 85 1.87 -8.93 13.19
N VAL A 86 1.18 -8.46 12.15
CA VAL A 86 0.05 -7.53 12.28
C VAL A 86 -1.12 -8.20 13.01
N ASP A 87 -1.49 -9.42 12.63
CA ASP A 87 -2.57 -10.19 13.27
C ASP A 87 -2.29 -10.40 14.76
N ALA A 88 -1.06 -10.78 15.11
CA ALA A 88 -0.65 -10.97 16.49
C ALA A 88 -0.75 -9.69 17.33
N CYS A 89 -0.59 -8.51 16.72
CA CYS A 89 -0.77 -7.24 17.41
C CYS A 89 -2.24 -6.83 17.54
N LEU A 90 -3.05 -7.09 16.51
CA LEU A 90 -4.48 -6.79 16.52
C LEU A 90 -5.23 -7.61 17.57
N GLU A 91 -4.86 -8.88 17.80
CA GLU A 91 -5.46 -9.75 18.81
C GLU A 91 -5.53 -9.10 20.20
N TYR A 92 -4.53 -8.30 20.58
CA TYR A 92 -4.51 -7.58 21.86
C TYR A 92 -5.10 -6.16 21.80
N MET A 93 -5.15 -5.56 20.61
CA MET A 93 -5.50 -4.15 20.44
C MET A 93 -6.98 -3.95 20.11
N GLU A 94 -7.61 -4.89 19.40
CA GLU A 94 -8.95 -4.73 18.83
C GLU A 94 -10.00 -4.37 19.90
N ALA A 95 -9.97 -5.04 21.04
CA ALA A 95 -10.89 -4.79 22.16
C ALA A 95 -10.73 -3.40 22.82
N GLN A 96 -9.64 -2.67 22.52
CA GLN A 96 -9.36 -1.34 23.07
C GLN A 96 -9.67 -0.21 22.09
N LEU A 97 -9.94 -0.52 20.82
CA LEU A 97 -10.27 0.48 19.81
C LEU A 97 -11.63 1.13 20.13
N PRO A 98 -11.81 2.45 19.92
CA PRO A 98 -13.15 3.04 19.96
C PRO A 98 -13.99 2.53 18.77
N ASP A 99 -15.32 2.63 18.86
CA ASP A 99 -16.22 2.22 17.76
C ASP A 99 -16.08 3.14 16.53
N ILE A 100 -15.72 4.41 16.76
CA ILE A 100 -15.47 5.43 15.75
C ILE A 100 -14.07 6.00 15.99
N LEU A 101 -13.27 6.09 14.94
CA LEU A 101 -11.95 6.68 14.95
C LEU A 101 -11.98 7.99 14.16
N ASP A 102 -11.80 9.09 14.86
CA ASP A 102 -11.43 10.37 14.23
C ASP A 102 -9.98 10.33 13.72
N LYS A 103 -9.48 11.47 13.26
CA LYS A 103 -8.09 11.57 12.79
C LYS A 103 -7.07 11.24 13.88
N ASP A 104 -7.22 11.79 15.09
CA ASP A 104 -6.22 11.64 16.15
C ASP A 104 -6.20 10.20 16.68
N ALA A 105 -7.37 9.58 16.80
CA ALA A 105 -7.50 8.17 17.14
C ALA A 105 -6.85 7.28 16.08
N ARG A 106 -7.10 7.52 14.78
CA ARG A 106 -6.44 6.76 13.71
C ARG A 106 -4.93 6.88 13.75
N ASP A 107 -4.40 8.09 13.95
CA ASP A 107 -2.95 8.32 14.02
C ASP A 107 -2.34 7.57 15.22
N LEU A 108 -2.97 7.68 16.39
CA LEU A 108 -2.53 7.01 17.62
C LEU A 108 -2.53 5.48 17.46
N TRP A 109 -3.66 4.91 17.04
CA TRP A 109 -3.82 3.46 16.92
C TRP A 109 -3.01 2.90 15.76
N GLY A 110 -2.88 3.66 14.67
CA GLY A 110 -2.03 3.32 13.54
C GLY A 110 -0.55 3.26 13.92
N ALA A 111 -0.04 4.29 14.61
CA ALA A 111 1.33 4.29 15.11
C ALA A 111 1.59 3.12 16.08
N ARG A 112 0.62 2.82 16.96
CA ARG A 112 0.71 1.70 17.89
C ARG A 112 0.76 0.35 17.16
N LEU A 113 -0.08 0.16 16.14
CA LEU A 113 -0.09 -1.08 15.35
C LEU A 113 1.22 -1.25 14.59
N VAL A 114 1.69 -0.21 13.89
CA VAL A 114 2.96 -0.23 13.13
C VAL A 114 4.14 -0.52 14.05
N SER A 115 4.19 0.11 15.24
CA SER A 115 5.27 -0.12 16.20
C SER A 115 5.29 -1.57 16.72
N CYS A 116 4.13 -2.10 17.13
CA CYS A 116 4.00 -3.48 17.58
C CYS A 116 4.39 -4.47 16.47
N ALA A 117 3.76 -4.34 15.29
CA ALA A 117 3.95 -5.26 14.19
C ALA A 117 5.39 -5.21 13.68
N GLY A 118 6.01 -4.02 13.60
CA GLY A 118 7.40 -3.87 13.20
C GLY A 118 8.37 -4.59 14.15
N SER A 119 8.15 -4.50 15.46
CA SER A 119 8.99 -5.21 16.44
C SER A 119 8.82 -6.73 16.36
N VAL A 120 7.57 -7.22 16.29
CA VAL A 120 7.27 -8.66 16.16
C VAL A 120 7.85 -9.21 14.85
N TYR A 121 7.69 -8.46 13.76
CA TYR A 121 8.18 -8.84 12.45
C TYR A 121 9.72 -8.92 12.42
N GLU A 122 10.41 -7.89 12.93
CA GLU A 122 11.87 -7.88 13.01
C GLU A 122 12.40 -9.08 13.80
N GLN A 123 11.80 -9.39 14.95
CA GLN A 123 12.17 -10.54 15.76
C GLN A 123 11.97 -11.86 14.99
N ALA A 124 10.88 -12.00 14.23
CA ALA A 124 10.64 -13.18 13.40
C ALA A 124 11.69 -13.33 12.30
N LEU A 125 12.05 -12.24 11.62
CA LEU A 125 13.08 -12.24 10.58
C LEU A 125 14.46 -12.56 11.14
N ARG A 126 14.87 -11.95 12.26
CA ARG A 126 16.18 -12.20 12.90
C ARG A 126 16.37 -13.65 13.33
N LYS A 127 15.29 -14.37 13.66
CA LYS A 127 15.33 -15.79 14.04
C LYS A 127 15.50 -16.73 12.85
N ARG A 128 15.11 -16.30 11.64
CA ARG A 128 14.93 -17.19 10.48
C ARG A 128 15.84 -16.85 9.31
N LEU A 129 16.13 -15.57 9.10
CA LEU A 129 16.79 -15.05 7.92
C LEU A 129 18.12 -14.39 8.26
N LYS A 130 18.96 -14.31 7.24
CA LYS A 130 20.25 -13.64 7.33
C LYS A 130 20.06 -12.13 7.27
N PHE A 131 20.55 -11.45 8.30
CA PHE A 131 20.67 -10.00 8.34
C PHE A 131 21.89 -9.56 7.54
N LYS A 132 21.74 -8.55 6.68
CA LYS A 132 22.84 -8.03 5.87
C LYS A 132 23.73 -7.13 6.71
N ASP A 133 25.01 -7.47 6.82
CA ASP A 133 26.00 -6.64 7.49
C ASP A 133 26.50 -5.54 6.55
N THR A 134 25.72 -4.46 6.46
CA THR A 134 26.08 -3.25 5.72
C THR A 134 25.88 -2.04 6.61
N LYS A 135 26.62 -0.95 6.36
CA LYS A 135 26.46 0.31 7.11
C LYS A 135 25.01 0.80 7.13
N LYS A 136 24.23 0.56 6.06
CA LYS A 136 22.81 0.94 6.01
C LYS A 136 21.97 0.17 7.02
N CYS A 137 22.28 -1.10 7.22
CA CYS A 137 21.49 -1.99 8.06
C CYS A 137 21.97 -1.99 9.52
N THR A 138 23.26 -1.77 9.78
CA THR A 138 23.81 -1.77 11.13
C THR A 138 23.79 -0.43 11.85
N ASP A 139 23.42 0.65 11.15
CA ASP A 139 23.31 2.00 11.70
C ASP A 139 21.84 2.45 11.75
N PRO A 140 21.20 2.45 12.93
CA PRO A 140 19.81 2.89 13.08
C PRO A 140 19.53 4.31 12.59
N ALA A 141 20.52 5.20 12.57
CA ALA A 141 20.38 6.55 12.05
C ALA A 141 20.11 6.58 10.52
N ARG A 142 20.26 5.45 9.84
CA ARG A 142 20.10 5.29 8.38
C ARG A 142 18.87 4.48 7.98
N TRP A 143 18.02 4.08 8.93
CA TRP A 143 16.83 3.25 8.65
C TRP A 143 15.64 4.04 8.11
N GLY A 144 15.65 5.38 8.20
CA GLY A 144 14.71 6.25 7.51
C GLY A 144 15.04 6.29 6.02
N GLY A 145 14.07 5.94 5.16
CA GLY A 145 14.26 5.93 3.72
C GLY A 145 14.79 7.28 3.22
N GLU A 146 15.93 7.27 2.53
CA GLU A 146 16.24 8.30 1.54
C GLU A 146 15.13 8.21 0.49
N SER A 147 14.07 8.99 0.66
CA SER A 147 13.11 9.30 -0.39
C SER A 147 13.85 10.11 -1.46
N GLY A 148 14.58 9.40 -2.31
CA GLY A 148 15.19 9.95 -3.53
C GLY A 148 14.17 10.16 -4.63
#